data_AF-A0A2U1RI01-F1
#
_entry.id   AF-A0A2U1RI01-F1
#
_cell.length_a   1.000
_cell.length_b   1.000
_cell.length_c   1.000
_cell.angle_alpha   90.00
_cell.angle_beta   90.00
_cell.angle_gamma   90.00
#
_symmetry.space_group_name_H-M   'P 1'
#
loop_
_entity.id
_entity.type
_entity.pdbx_description
1 polymer ?
#
loop_
_entity_poly.entity_id
_entity_poly.type
_entity_poly.pdbx_seq_one_letter_code
_entity_poly.pdbx_strand_id
1 'polypeptide(L)'
;MKQALLLIDHGSRREGSCELLSDIALMMRGRFGLPIVHYAHMEFQEPTIQQGFDACVADGAEEIVVFPYLFGAGQHIVTHIPDRVKQAASLHPGVAFRITRPLGVHQKIGEVILERMAESGGDVARALQHLHPSDAPFRYCPRCREALQPRRMKANGPELQACRSCSFVHYPDPKVAAGALFMLDGGIVLVRRGIPPAYGKWVFPGGFVDRGERVEAAAVRETLEEVNLDVEIDRLLNVYSYEDSAAVIIAYAAHVVGGELQAKDEALDAKAFSPSSIPWNDLAFRSAHDAIKDYLAHCV
;
A
#
# COMPACT_ATOMS: atom_id res chain seq x y z
N MET A 1 31.04 -5.25 2.53
CA MET A 1 30.30 -6.16 1.65
C MET A 1 29.21 -5.39 0.93
N LYS A 2 29.57 -4.87 -0.25
CA LYS A 2 28.63 -4.22 -1.17
C LYS A 2 27.81 -5.29 -1.90
N GLN A 3 26.50 -5.34 -1.65
CA GLN A 3 25.62 -6.35 -2.25
C GLN A 3 24.90 -5.76 -3.47
N ALA A 4 24.78 -6.56 -4.53
CA ALA A 4 23.98 -6.26 -5.71
C ALA A 4 22.80 -7.22 -5.87
N LEU A 5 21.70 -6.73 -6.46
CA LEU A 5 20.57 -7.53 -6.90
C LEU A 5 20.63 -7.68 -8.43
N LEU A 6 20.60 -8.92 -8.93
CA LEU A 6 20.47 -9.21 -10.36
C LEU A 6 19.12 -9.88 -10.61
N LEU A 7 18.19 -9.16 -11.25
CA LEU A 7 16.88 -9.68 -11.64
C LEU A 7 17.00 -10.45 -12.96
N ILE A 8 16.44 -11.66 -13.05
CA ILE A 8 16.50 -12.46 -14.28
C ILE A 8 15.10 -12.94 -14.68
N ASP A 9 14.66 -12.63 -15.89
CA ASP A 9 13.47 -13.24 -16.51
C ASP A 9 13.85 -14.12 -17.71
N HIS A 10 12.85 -14.56 -18.50
CA HIS A 10 13.10 -15.33 -19.72
C HIS A 10 13.59 -14.50 -20.90
N GLY A 11 13.25 -13.22 -20.96
CA GLY A 11 13.21 -12.45 -22.20
C GLY A 11 12.00 -12.81 -23.07
N SER A 12 11.67 -11.90 -23.98
CA SER A 12 10.55 -12.06 -24.91
C SER A 12 11.02 -11.89 -26.36
N ARG A 13 10.29 -12.46 -27.32
CA ARG A 13 10.51 -12.13 -28.75
C ARG A 13 9.68 -10.94 -29.21
N ARG A 14 8.79 -10.43 -28.36
CA ARG A 14 7.90 -9.32 -28.66
C ARG A 14 8.54 -8.00 -28.20
N GLU A 15 8.69 -7.06 -29.13
CA GLU A 15 9.14 -5.70 -28.84
C GLU A 15 8.26 -5.05 -27.76
N GLY A 16 8.89 -4.32 -26.83
CA GLY A 16 8.22 -3.65 -25.70
C GLY A 16 7.83 -4.54 -24.51
N SER A 17 7.99 -5.86 -24.57
CA SER A 17 7.62 -6.74 -23.43
C SER A 17 8.62 -6.76 -22.28
N CYS A 18 9.79 -6.14 -22.43
CA CYS A 18 10.90 -6.22 -21.45
C CYS A 18 11.19 -4.91 -20.71
N GLU A 19 10.46 -3.83 -21.04
CA GLU A 19 10.48 -2.58 -20.27
C GLU A 19 10.06 -2.82 -18.81
N LEU A 20 9.20 -3.82 -18.58
CA LEU A 20 8.75 -4.19 -17.25
C LEU A 20 9.92 -4.56 -16.30
N LEU A 21 10.89 -5.35 -16.76
CA LEU A 21 11.96 -5.81 -15.86
C LEU A 21 12.92 -4.66 -15.51
N SER A 22 13.18 -3.76 -16.47
CA SER A 22 13.93 -2.52 -16.21
C SER A 22 13.19 -1.60 -15.25
N ASP A 23 11.87 -1.46 -15.36
CA ASP A 23 11.06 -0.65 -14.46
C ASP A 23 11.09 -1.20 -13.03
N ILE A 24 11.02 -2.53 -12.89
CA ILE A 24 11.20 -3.18 -11.58
C ILE A 24 12.61 -2.90 -11.03
N ALA A 25 13.66 -3.01 -11.85
CA ALA A 25 15.02 -2.71 -11.41
C ALA A 25 15.16 -1.24 -10.94
N LEU A 26 14.57 -0.29 -11.67
CA LEU A 26 14.55 1.13 -11.29
C LEU A 26 13.77 1.36 -9.99
N MET A 27 12.61 0.71 -9.83
CA MET A 27 11.83 0.75 -8.60
C MET A 27 12.63 0.24 -7.40
N MET A 28 13.38 -0.87 -7.56
CA MET A 28 14.24 -1.42 -6.52
C MET A 28 15.36 -0.44 -6.12
N ARG A 29 15.94 0.29 -7.07
CA ARG A 29 16.94 1.33 -6.78
C ARG A 29 16.32 2.53 -6.06
N GLY A 30 15.28 3.12 -6.64
CA GLY A 30 14.70 4.38 -6.19
C GLY A 30 13.83 4.22 -4.94
N ARG A 31 12.81 3.36 -5.00
CA ARG A 31 11.80 3.24 -3.94
C ARG A 31 12.31 2.43 -2.75
N PHE A 32 13.09 1.38 -3.00
CA PHE A 32 13.57 0.46 -1.97
C PHE A 32 15.03 0.69 -1.56
N GLY A 33 15.72 1.66 -2.19
CA GLY A 33 17.04 2.11 -1.78
C GLY A 33 18.16 1.09 -1.99
N LEU A 34 18.01 0.14 -2.91
CA LEU A 34 19.05 -0.83 -3.22
C LEU A 34 20.14 -0.17 -4.10
N PRO A 35 21.40 -0.13 -3.65
CA PRO A 35 22.43 0.70 -4.28
C PRO A 35 22.93 0.16 -5.62
N ILE A 36 22.90 -1.16 -5.83
CA ILE A 36 23.26 -1.81 -7.09
C ILE A 36 22.15 -2.79 -7.45
N VAL A 37 21.42 -2.50 -8.53
CA VAL A 37 20.39 -3.40 -9.07
C VAL A 37 20.51 -3.46 -10.58
N HIS A 38 20.78 -4.62 -11.13
CA HIS A 38 20.75 -4.83 -12.58
C HIS A 38 19.70 -5.87 -12.94
N TYR A 39 19.41 -5.95 -14.23
CA TYR A 39 18.52 -6.97 -14.77
C TYR A 39 19.21 -7.69 -15.94
N ALA A 40 18.70 -8.87 -16.28
CA ALA A 40 19.15 -9.64 -17.42
C ALA A 40 18.04 -10.57 -17.92
N HIS A 41 18.20 -11.00 -19.17
CA HIS A 41 17.30 -11.91 -19.84
C HIS A 41 18.02 -13.24 -20.11
N MET A 42 17.29 -14.35 -19.96
CA MET A 42 17.81 -15.68 -20.24
C MET A 42 18.03 -15.90 -21.75
N GLU A 43 17.10 -15.42 -22.58
CA GLU A 43 17.11 -15.59 -24.04
C GLU A 43 16.55 -14.35 -24.76
N PHE A 44 16.75 -14.30 -26.08
CA PHE A 44 16.15 -13.36 -27.04
C PHE A 44 16.52 -11.88 -26.93
N GLN A 45 17.04 -11.43 -25.79
CA GLN A 45 17.29 -10.01 -25.53
C GLN A 45 18.57 -9.77 -24.74
N GLU A 46 19.08 -8.54 -24.87
CA GLU A 46 20.12 -7.99 -24.00
C GLU A 46 19.49 -7.09 -22.93
N PRO A 47 20.11 -6.95 -21.75
CA PRO A 47 21.37 -7.59 -21.35
C PRO A 47 21.21 -9.09 -21.06
N THR A 48 22.17 -9.89 -21.52
CA THR A 48 22.30 -11.31 -21.17
C THR A 48 22.67 -11.49 -19.70
N ILE A 49 22.49 -12.70 -19.15
CA ILE A 49 22.89 -13.02 -17.77
C ILE A 49 24.37 -12.68 -17.51
N GLN A 50 25.25 -12.91 -18.48
CA GLN A 50 26.66 -12.52 -18.36
C GLN A 50 26.82 -11.00 -18.24
N GLN A 51 26.23 -10.24 -19.16
CA GLN A 51 26.31 -8.77 -19.17
C GLN A 51 25.73 -8.15 -17.89
N GLY A 52 24.60 -8.67 -17.38
CA GLY A 52 24.01 -8.21 -16.12
C GLY A 52 24.88 -8.53 -14.90
N PHE A 53 25.54 -9.69 -14.89
CA PHE A 53 26.50 -10.06 -13.84
C PHE A 53 27.73 -9.15 -13.89
N ASP A 54 28.31 -8.95 -15.09
CA ASP A 54 29.46 -8.07 -15.32
C ASP A 54 29.17 -6.63 -14.86
N ALA A 55 27.96 -6.12 -15.13
CA ALA A 55 27.52 -4.80 -14.69
C ALA A 55 27.44 -4.69 -13.16
N CYS A 56 26.99 -5.73 -12.46
CA CYS A 56 27.01 -5.76 -11.00
C CYS A 56 28.45 -5.66 -10.46
N VAL A 57 29.39 -6.39 -11.08
CA VAL A 57 30.81 -6.36 -10.68
C VAL A 57 31.45 -5.01 -10.99
N ALA A 58 31.15 -4.43 -12.16
CA ALA A 58 31.64 -3.11 -12.56
C ALA A 58 31.20 -2.01 -11.58
N ASP A 59 29.99 -2.13 -11.02
CA ASP A 59 29.49 -1.23 -9.97
C ASP A 59 30.05 -1.53 -8.56
N GLY A 60 30.98 -2.49 -8.46
CA GLY A 60 31.75 -2.81 -7.26
C GLY A 60 31.07 -3.79 -6.31
N ALA A 61 30.19 -4.67 -6.79
CA ALA A 61 29.57 -5.70 -5.96
C ALA A 61 30.61 -6.72 -5.43
N GLU A 62 30.56 -6.99 -4.12
CA GLU A 62 31.30 -8.07 -3.45
C GLU A 62 30.45 -9.34 -3.31
N GLU A 63 29.12 -9.19 -3.31
CA GLU A 63 28.15 -10.30 -3.35
C GLU A 63 27.01 -9.96 -4.32
N ILE A 64 26.63 -10.90 -5.19
CA ILE A 64 25.49 -10.77 -6.11
C ILE A 64 24.37 -11.74 -5.70
N VAL A 65 23.21 -11.17 -5.35
CA VAL A 65 21.98 -11.91 -5.11
C VAL A 65 21.20 -11.98 -6.41
N VAL A 66 21.16 -13.17 -7.01
CA VAL A 66 20.41 -13.41 -8.25
C VAL A 66 18.99 -13.79 -7.90
N PHE A 67 18.03 -13.02 -8.41
CA PHE A 67 16.60 -13.22 -8.19
C PHE A 67 15.90 -13.58 -9.51
N PRO A 68 15.43 -14.83 -9.67
CA PRO A 68 14.61 -15.20 -10.81
C PRO A 68 13.23 -14.53 -10.72
N TYR A 69 12.99 -13.51 -11.57
CA TYR A 69 11.73 -12.78 -11.66
C TYR A 69 10.68 -13.61 -12.44
N LEU A 70 10.26 -14.72 -11.84
CA LEU A 70 9.40 -15.74 -12.45
C LEU A 70 8.36 -16.22 -11.45
N PHE A 71 7.14 -16.55 -11.90
CA PHE A 71 6.06 -17.00 -11.00
C PHE A 71 6.20 -18.45 -10.53
N GLY A 72 6.80 -19.32 -11.33
CA GLY A 72 6.88 -20.75 -11.03
C GLY A 72 8.14 -21.39 -11.58
N ALA A 73 8.53 -22.49 -10.94
CA ALA A 73 9.66 -23.31 -11.31
C ALA A 73 9.24 -24.34 -12.38
N GLY A 74 9.18 -23.95 -13.65
CA GLY A 74 9.13 -24.93 -14.75
C GLY A 74 10.42 -25.77 -14.76
N GLN A 75 10.35 -27.07 -15.11
CA GLN A 75 11.51 -27.99 -15.05
C GLN A 75 12.73 -27.53 -15.88
N HIS A 76 12.53 -26.72 -16.92
CA HIS A 76 13.61 -26.15 -17.75
C HIS A 76 14.19 -24.83 -17.22
N ILE A 77 13.67 -24.30 -16.12
CA ILE A 77 14.02 -22.95 -15.63
C ILE A 77 14.90 -23.04 -14.38
N VAL A 78 14.67 -24.08 -13.58
CA VAL A 78 15.39 -24.36 -12.33
C VAL A 78 16.85 -24.76 -12.58
N THR A 79 17.19 -25.23 -13.77
CA THR A 79 18.54 -25.69 -14.13
C THR A 79 19.32 -24.67 -14.96
N HIS A 80 18.69 -24.07 -15.97
CA HIS A 80 19.39 -23.22 -16.94
C HIS A 80 19.87 -21.88 -16.37
N ILE A 81 19.08 -21.24 -15.50
CA ILE A 81 19.51 -19.99 -14.86
C ILE A 81 20.72 -20.25 -13.94
N PRO A 82 20.71 -21.24 -13.03
CA PRO A 82 21.89 -21.55 -12.24
C PRO A 82 23.14 -21.84 -13.04
N ASP A 83 23.04 -22.58 -14.15
CA ASP A 83 24.22 -22.92 -14.95
C ASP A 83 24.80 -21.69 -15.66
N ARG A 84 23.94 -20.83 -16.22
CA ARG A 84 24.38 -19.56 -16.83
C ARG A 84 24.96 -18.59 -15.81
N VAL A 85 24.37 -18.51 -14.62
CA VAL A 85 24.89 -17.68 -13.52
C VAL A 85 26.24 -18.21 -13.04
N LYS A 86 26.42 -19.53 -12.90
CA LYS A 86 27.71 -20.14 -12.55
C LYS A 86 28.77 -19.86 -13.61
N GLN A 87 28.40 -19.93 -14.89
CA GLN A 87 29.29 -19.57 -15.99
C GLN A 87 29.73 -18.11 -15.88
N ALA A 88 28.79 -17.19 -15.64
CA ALA A 88 29.10 -15.78 -15.46
C ALA A 88 29.99 -15.53 -14.23
N ALA A 89 29.68 -16.16 -13.11
CA ALA A 89 30.47 -16.06 -11.89
C ALA A 89 31.88 -16.64 -12.04
N SER A 90 32.11 -17.63 -12.91
CA SER A 90 33.44 -18.21 -13.13
C SER A 90 34.47 -17.22 -13.69
N LEU A 91 34.00 -16.13 -14.33
CA LEU A 91 34.84 -15.03 -14.79
C LEU A 91 35.17 -14.01 -13.68
N HIS A 92 34.51 -14.11 -12.53
CA HIS A 92 34.63 -13.18 -11.39
C HIS A 92 34.86 -13.93 -10.06
N PRO A 93 35.98 -14.65 -9.91
CA PRO A 93 36.21 -15.54 -8.76
C PRO A 93 36.27 -14.84 -7.39
N GLY A 94 36.43 -13.50 -7.38
CA GLY A 94 36.44 -12.68 -6.16
C GLY A 94 35.06 -12.22 -5.69
N VAL A 95 33.99 -12.53 -6.42
CA VAL A 95 32.63 -12.06 -6.12
C VAL A 95 31.77 -13.25 -5.70
N ALA A 96 31.21 -13.18 -4.49
CA ALA A 96 30.29 -14.21 -4.02
C ALA A 96 28.94 -14.10 -4.74
N PHE A 97 28.21 -15.20 -4.90
CA PHE A 97 26.85 -15.14 -5.42
C PHE A 97 25.94 -16.17 -4.77
N ARG A 98 24.63 -15.87 -4.78
CA ARG A 98 23.58 -16.82 -4.39
C ARG A 98 22.33 -16.59 -5.24
N ILE A 99 21.58 -17.65 -5.45
CA ILE A 99 20.34 -17.63 -6.24
C ILE A 99 19.17 -17.85 -5.30
N THR A 100 18.17 -16.97 -5.35
CA THR A 100 16.96 -17.09 -4.53
C THR A 100 15.98 -18.08 -5.14
N ARG A 101 14.93 -18.43 -4.38
CA ARG A 101 13.71 -18.96 -4.97
C ARG A 101 13.05 -17.90 -5.88
N PRO A 102 12.33 -18.32 -6.94
CA PRO A 102 11.47 -17.43 -7.71
C PRO A 102 10.31 -16.88 -6.85
N LEU A 103 9.48 -15.99 -7.41
CA LEU A 103 8.33 -15.39 -6.72
C LEU A 103 7.43 -16.44 -6.07
N GLY A 104 7.08 -17.50 -6.82
CA GLY A 104 6.30 -18.62 -6.32
C GLY A 104 4.91 -18.19 -5.81
N VAL A 105 4.35 -19.00 -4.91
CA VAL A 105 3.12 -18.63 -4.19
C VAL A 105 3.50 -17.79 -2.98
N HIS A 106 3.04 -16.54 -2.96
CA HIS A 106 3.28 -15.59 -1.87
C HIS A 106 2.04 -14.74 -1.59
N GLN A 107 1.78 -14.42 -0.31
CA GLN A 107 0.59 -13.64 0.09
C GLN A 107 0.53 -12.28 -0.62
N LYS A 108 1.67 -11.58 -0.76
CA LYS A 108 1.76 -10.30 -1.48
C LYS A 108 1.36 -10.39 -2.96
N ILE A 109 1.52 -11.54 -3.60
CA ILE A 109 1.03 -11.74 -4.98
C ILE A 109 -0.50 -11.78 -4.98
N GLY A 110 -1.11 -12.40 -3.96
CA GLY A 110 -2.56 -12.35 -3.76
C GLY A 110 -3.08 -10.93 -3.57
N GLU A 111 -2.37 -10.10 -2.81
CA GLU A 111 -2.72 -8.68 -2.63
C GLU A 111 -2.70 -7.93 -3.97
N VAL A 112 -1.63 -8.08 -4.76
CA VAL A 112 -1.56 -7.49 -6.11
C VAL A 112 -2.67 -8.01 -7.02
N ILE A 113 -3.01 -9.31 -6.97
CA ILE A 113 -4.14 -9.86 -7.74
C ILE A 113 -5.45 -9.20 -7.34
N LEU A 114 -5.70 -9.01 -6.04
CA LEU A 114 -6.90 -8.34 -5.54
C LEU A 114 -6.96 -6.88 -5.99
N GLU A 115 -5.85 -6.16 -5.98
CA GLU A 115 -5.75 -4.80 -6.52
C GLU A 115 -6.11 -4.77 -8.01
N ARG A 116 -5.53 -5.66 -8.83
CA ARG A 116 -5.87 -5.76 -10.26
C ARG A 116 -7.33 -6.14 -10.51
N MET A 117 -7.90 -7.01 -9.68
CA MET A 117 -9.32 -7.33 -9.75
C MET A 117 -10.21 -6.12 -9.44
N ALA A 118 -9.84 -5.32 -8.44
CA ALA A 118 -10.56 -4.08 -8.12
C ALA A 118 -10.53 -3.07 -9.29
N GLU A 119 -9.37 -2.92 -9.95
CA GLU A 119 -9.21 -2.06 -11.13
C GLU A 119 -10.17 -2.43 -12.28
N SER A 120 -10.56 -3.71 -12.38
CA SER A 120 -11.52 -4.21 -13.38
C SER A 120 -13.01 -4.05 -13.01
N GLY A 121 -13.32 -3.42 -11.87
CA GLY A 121 -14.70 -3.22 -11.40
C GLY A 121 -15.30 -4.42 -10.66
N GLY A 122 -14.49 -5.40 -10.27
CA GLY A 122 -14.94 -6.51 -9.43
C GLY A 122 -15.24 -6.08 -7.99
N ASP A 123 -16.30 -6.63 -7.39
CA ASP A 123 -16.64 -6.41 -5.99
C ASP A 123 -15.72 -7.20 -5.04
N VAL A 124 -14.46 -6.77 -4.96
CA VAL A 124 -13.45 -7.28 -4.00
C VAL A 124 -13.33 -6.38 -2.77
N ALA A 125 -14.26 -5.44 -2.59
CA ALA A 125 -14.24 -4.46 -1.50
C ALA A 125 -14.11 -5.14 -0.13
N ARG A 126 -14.77 -6.29 0.06
CA ARG A 126 -14.71 -7.07 1.31
C ARG A 126 -13.34 -7.74 1.57
N ALA A 127 -12.63 -8.15 0.51
CA ALA A 127 -11.29 -8.74 0.63
C ALA A 127 -10.22 -7.67 0.88
N LEU A 128 -10.37 -6.49 0.28
CA LEU A 128 -9.47 -5.35 0.47
C LEU A 128 -9.73 -4.58 1.78
N GLN A 129 -10.93 -4.64 2.34
CA GLN A 129 -11.25 -4.05 3.65
C GLN A 129 -10.37 -4.60 4.79
N HIS A 130 -9.90 -5.85 4.68
CA HIS A 130 -9.00 -6.49 5.65
C HIS A 130 -7.51 -6.31 5.32
N LEU A 131 -7.20 -5.59 4.23
CA LEU A 131 -5.83 -5.38 3.75
C LEU A 131 -5.25 -4.04 4.19
N HIS A 132 -5.82 -3.40 5.22
CA HIS A 132 -5.04 -2.43 5.96
C HIS A 132 -3.83 -3.14 6.59
N PRO A 133 -2.58 -2.70 6.32
CA PRO A 133 -1.38 -3.35 6.82
C PRO A 133 -1.32 -3.49 8.36
N SER A 134 -2.16 -2.73 9.08
CA SER A 134 -2.33 -2.79 10.54
C SER A 134 -2.99 -4.08 11.04
N ASP A 135 -3.76 -4.77 10.19
CA ASP A 135 -4.61 -5.88 10.63
C ASP A 135 -3.91 -7.24 10.47
N ALA A 136 -2.85 -7.29 9.67
CA ALA A 136 -2.02 -8.49 9.53
C ALA A 136 -1.12 -8.63 10.77
N PRO A 137 -1.21 -9.75 11.53
CA PRO A 137 -0.40 -9.92 12.73
C PRO A 137 1.09 -9.96 12.37
N PHE A 138 1.91 -9.22 13.13
CA PHE A 138 3.37 -9.36 13.06
C PHE A 138 3.76 -10.84 13.20
N ARG A 139 4.58 -11.35 12.28
CA ARG A 139 5.11 -12.72 12.35
C ARG A 139 6.38 -12.81 13.20
N TYR A 140 7.14 -11.72 13.27
CA TYR A 140 8.40 -11.62 13.99
C TYR A 140 8.36 -10.41 14.93
N CYS A 141 9.05 -10.53 16.06
CA CYS A 141 9.12 -9.49 17.07
C CYS A 141 9.86 -8.28 16.52
N PRO A 142 9.26 -7.07 16.51
CA PRO A 142 9.94 -5.86 16.02
C PRO A 142 11.11 -5.43 16.91
N ARG A 143 11.23 -5.97 18.14
CA ARG A 143 12.34 -5.66 19.06
C ARG A 143 13.54 -6.59 18.93
N CYS A 144 13.31 -7.91 18.87
CA CYS A 144 14.39 -8.90 18.91
C CYS A 144 14.38 -9.91 17.75
N ARG A 145 13.45 -9.78 16.81
CA ARG A 145 13.32 -10.61 15.59
C ARG A 145 12.91 -12.07 15.81
N GLU A 146 12.72 -12.50 17.05
CA GLU A 146 12.18 -13.82 17.37
C GLU A 146 10.76 -14.00 16.78
N ALA A 147 10.40 -15.23 16.40
CA ALA A 147 9.04 -15.50 15.92
C ALA A 147 8.01 -15.20 17.02
N LEU A 148 6.93 -14.48 16.67
CA LEU A 148 5.82 -14.25 17.58
C LEU A 148 4.93 -15.50 17.65
N GLN A 149 4.33 -15.72 18.82
CA GLN A 149 3.40 -16.82 19.03
C GLN A 149 2.11 -16.30 19.65
N PRO A 150 0.93 -16.85 19.27
CA PRO A 150 -0.32 -16.57 19.95
C PRO A 150 -0.21 -16.87 21.44
N ARG A 151 -0.61 -15.92 22.27
CA ARG A 151 -0.67 -16.08 23.72
C ARG A 151 -1.88 -15.35 24.29
N ARG A 152 -2.63 -16.06 25.13
CA ARG A 152 -3.72 -15.51 25.91
C ARG A 152 -3.19 -14.85 27.18
N MET A 153 -3.41 -13.54 27.32
CA MET A 153 -2.93 -12.76 28.47
C MET A 153 -3.95 -12.72 29.62
N LYS A 154 -5.25 -12.88 29.32
CA LYS A 154 -6.36 -12.91 30.29
C LYS A 154 -7.26 -14.11 29.96
N ALA A 155 -7.84 -14.78 30.98
CA ALA A 155 -8.64 -15.99 30.80
C ALA A 155 -9.71 -15.88 29.70
N ASN A 156 -10.41 -14.75 29.63
CA ASN A 156 -11.47 -14.48 28.65
C ASN A 156 -11.06 -13.45 27.57
N GLY A 157 -9.77 -13.16 27.41
CA GLY A 157 -9.28 -12.20 26.42
C GLY A 157 -8.95 -12.84 25.07
N PRO A 158 -8.79 -12.04 24.00
CA PRO A 158 -8.31 -12.56 22.72
C PRO A 158 -6.88 -13.10 22.84
N GLU A 159 -6.50 -13.97 21.90
CA GLU A 159 -5.09 -14.32 21.73
C GLU A 159 -4.35 -13.17 21.05
N LEU A 160 -3.20 -12.81 21.60
CA LEU A 160 -2.35 -11.75 21.09
C LEU A 160 -1.03 -12.34 20.61
N GLN A 161 -0.41 -11.70 19.62
CA GLN A 161 0.95 -12.08 19.21
C GLN A 161 1.95 -11.62 20.27
N ALA A 162 2.64 -12.57 20.90
CA ALA A 162 3.57 -12.30 21.99
C ALA A 162 4.94 -12.95 21.73
N CYS A 163 5.99 -12.22 22.08
CA CYS A 163 7.37 -12.68 22.00
C CYS A 163 7.76 -13.37 23.31
N ARG A 164 8.19 -14.63 23.23
CA ARG A 164 8.70 -15.36 24.41
C ARG A 164 10.10 -14.94 24.85
N SER A 165 10.89 -14.36 23.94
CA SER A 165 12.28 -13.96 24.21
C SER A 165 12.35 -12.65 25.00
N CYS A 166 11.67 -11.59 24.55
CA CYS A 166 11.76 -10.26 25.18
C CYS A 166 10.45 -9.77 25.82
N SER A 167 9.43 -10.62 25.90
CA SER A 167 8.12 -10.31 26.49
C SER A 167 7.34 -9.18 25.80
N PHE A 168 7.73 -8.78 24.58
CA PHE A 168 6.92 -7.90 23.73
C PHE A 168 5.55 -8.53 23.45
N VAL A 169 4.49 -7.72 23.48
CA VAL A 169 3.13 -8.12 23.10
C VAL A 169 2.61 -7.10 22.09
N HIS A 170 2.11 -7.59 20.95
CA HIS A 170 1.45 -6.77 19.96
C HIS A 170 -0.03 -6.63 20.32
N TYR A 171 -0.46 -5.40 20.56
CA TYR A 171 -1.86 -5.02 20.70
C TYR A 171 -2.28 -4.37 19.39
N PRO A 172 -3.21 -4.97 18.63
CA PRO A 172 -3.75 -4.31 17.44
C PRO A 172 -4.61 -3.13 17.90
N ASP A 173 -4.12 -1.92 17.64
CA ASP A 173 -4.86 -0.69 17.91
C ASP A 173 -5.73 -0.34 16.69
N PRO A 174 -6.95 0.19 16.90
CA PRO A 174 -7.73 0.70 15.80
C PRO A 174 -7.02 1.90 15.17
N LYS A 175 -7.12 2.04 13.85
CA LYS A 175 -6.61 3.22 13.17
C LYS A 175 -7.64 4.35 13.23
N VAL A 176 -7.20 5.54 13.64
CA VAL A 176 -8.08 6.71 13.71
C VAL A 176 -8.02 7.47 12.39
N ALA A 177 -9.19 7.80 11.85
CA ALA A 177 -9.37 8.71 10.73
C ALA A 177 -10.23 9.91 11.17
N ALA A 178 -9.96 11.07 10.60
CA ALA A 178 -10.69 12.30 10.88
C ALA A 178 -11.09 13.01 9.58
N GLY A 179 -12.27 13.61 9.56
CA GLY A 179 -12.72 14.39 8.41
C GLY A 179 -13.76 15.44 8.77
N ALA A 180 -14.07 16.30 7.80
CA ALA A 180 -14.92 17.46 7.99
C ALA A 180 -16.13 17.42 7.04
N LEU A 181 -17.30 17.77 7.57
CA LEU A 181 -18.51 18.05 6.81
C LEU A 181 -18.80 19.55 6.90
N PHE A 182 -19.00 20.15 5.74
CA PHE A 182 -19.20 21.59 5.60
C PHE A 182 -20.00 21.88 4.32
N MET A 183 -20.64 23.05 4.29
CA MET A 183 -21.41 23.52 3.13
C MET A 183 -20.56 24.46 2.27
N LEU A 184 -20.70 24.33 0.95
CA LEU A 184 -20.22 25.28 -0.06
C LEU A 184 -21.30 25.46 -1.12
N ASP A 185 -21.66 26.72 -1.43
CA ASP A 185 -22.67 27.08 -2.43
C ASP A 185 -24.00 26.31 -2.31
N GLY A 186 -24.44 26.05 -1.08
CA GLY A 186 -25.70 25.35 -0.79
C GLY A 186 -25.64 23.83 -0.90
N GLY A 187 -24.45 23.23 -1.04
CA GLY A 187 -24.24 21.78 -1.02
C GLY A 187 -23.13 21.31 -0.08
N ILE A 188 -23.18 20.04 0.32
CA ILE A 188 -22.12 19.37 1.09
C ILE A 188 -21.01 18.98 0.12
N VAL A 189 -19.77 19.35 0.43
CA VAL A 189 -18.60 18.96 -0.36
C VAL A 189 -18.27 17.50 -0.11
N LEU A 190 -18.18 16.73 -1.20
CA LEU A 190 -17.73 15.34 -1.20
C LEU A 190 -16.58 15.17 -2.20
N VAL A 191 -15.72 14.19 -1.94
CA VAL A 191 -14.62 13.74 -2.79
C VAL A 191 -14.90 12.35 -3.36
N ARG A 192 -14.49 12.13 -4.60
CA ARG A 192 -14.56 10.83 -5.25
C ARG A 192 -13.21 10.13 -5.15
N ARG A 193 -13.15 9.01 -4.45
CA ARG A 193 -11.90 8.30 -4.13
C ARG A 193 -11.21 7.76 -5.39
N GLY A 194 -9.91 8.02 -5.54
CA GLY A 194 -9.02 7.47 -6.58
C GLY A 194 -8.12 6.34 -6.11
N ILE A 195 -8.32 5.86 -4.88
CA ILE A 195 -7.60 4.71 -4.32
C ILE A 195 -8.55 3.70 -3.65
N PRO A 196 -8.20 2.41 -3.64
CA PRO A 196 -8.88 1.41 -2.81
C PRO A 196 -8.71 1.70 -1.29
N PRO A 197 -9.64 1.23 -0.43
CA PRO A 197 -10.92 0.60 -0.76
C PRO A 197 -11.93 1.60 -1.33
N ALA A 198 -13.01 1.10 -1.93
CA ALA A 198 -14.11 1.90 -2.48
C ALA A 198 -13.68 2.94 -3.55
N TYR A 199 -12.78 2.52 -4.45
CA TYR A 199 -12.39 3.32 -5.62
C TYR A 199 -13.62 3.78 -6.41
N GLY A 200 -13.63 5.05 -6.80
CA GLY A 200 -14.69 5.67 -7.60
C GLY A 200 -15.97 6.02 -6.83
N LYS A 201 -16.03 5.79 -5.50
CA LYS A 201 -17.16 6.14 -4.63
C LYS A 201 -16.92 7.48 -3.91
N TRP A 202 -17.98 8.09 -3.41
CA TRP A 202 -17.98 9.42 -2.78
C TRP A 202 -17.84 9.35 -1.25
N VAL A 203 -17.11 10.27 -0.65
CA VAL A 203 -16.96 10.42 0.81
C VAL A 203 -16.76 11.90 1.16
N PHE A 204 -17.02 12.30 2.40
CA PHE A 204 -16.62 13.64 2.86
C PHE A 204 -15.09 13.70 3.02
N PRO A 205 -14.45 14.88 2.87
CA PRO A 205 -12.99 14.99 2.97
C PRO A 205 -12.47 14.49 4.32
N GLY A 206 -11.42 13.67 4.28
CA GLY A 206 -10.85 13.11 5.49
C GLY A 206 -9.95 11.89 5.28
N GLY A 207 -9.01 11.73 6.21
CA GLY A 207 -7.98 10.71 6.13
C GLY A 207 -7.44 10.32 7.50
N PHE A 208 -6.28 9.68 7.50
CA PHE A 208 -5.72 9.10 8.72
C PHE A 208 -5.05 10.14 9.61
N VAL A 209 -5.25 10.01 10.92
CA VAL A 209 -4.55 10.83 11.89
C VAL A 209 -3.11 10.32 12.03
N ASP A 210 -2.15 11.23 11.88
CA ASP A 210 -0.74 10.94 12.05
C ASP A 210 -0.33 10.84 13.52
N ARG A 211 0.75 10.10 13.78
CA ARG A 211 1.20 9.88 15.15
C ARG A 211 1.68 11.20 15.78
N GLY A 212 0.99 11.63 16.83
CA GLY A 212 1.28 12.88 17.53
C GLY A 212 0.55 14.09 16.96
N GLU A 213 -0.26 13.90 15.90
CA GLU A 213 -1.11 14.92 15.34
C GLU A 213 -2.39 15.08 16.17
N ARG A 214 -2.92 16.32 16.24
CA ARG A 214 -4.25 16.57 16.79
C ARG A 214 -5.31 16.10 15.80
N VAL A 215 -6.35 15.43 16.29
CA VAL A 215 -7.43 14.88 15.44
C VAL A 215 -8.12 15.99 14.63
N GLU A 216 -8.35 17.17 15.22
CA GLU A 216 -8.93 18.31 14.48
C GLU A 216 -7.99 18.79 13.37
N ALA A 217 -6.68 18.81 13.65
CA ALA A 217 -5.69 19.26 12.67
C ALA A 217 -5.62 18.30 11.48
N ALA A 218 -5.77 16.99 11.71
CA ALA A 218 -5.89 16.01 10.64
C ALA A 218 -7.09 16.30 9.74
N ALA A 219 -8.28 16.54 10.31
CA ALA A 219 -9.47 16.86 9.50
C ALA A 219 -9.28 18.12 8.63
N VAL A 220 -8.65 19.16 9.18
CA VAL A 220 -8.33 20.39 8.43
C VAL A 220 -7.27 20.14 7.35
N ARG A 221 -6.18 19.45 7.68
CA ARG A 221 -5.10 19.09 6.74
C ARG A 221 -5.65 18.28 5.57
N GLU A 222 -6.39 17.21 5.85
CA GLU A 222 -6.96 16.32 4.83
C GLU A 222 -7.96 17.06 3.93
N THR A 223 -8.74 17.99 4.50
CA THR A 223 -9.63 18.84 3.69
C THR A 223 -8.83 19.72 2.71
N LEU A 224 -7.73 20.32 3.16
CA LEU A 224 -6.88 21.13 2.30
C LEU A 224 -6.19 20.28 1.22
N GLU A 225 -5.67 19.11 1.60
CA GLU A 225 -4.97 18.15 0.74
C GLU A 225 -5.90 17.58 -0.35
N GLU A 226 -7.14 17.18 0.00
CA GLU A 226 -8.04 16.52 -0.95
C GLU A 226 -8.88 17.49 -1.81
N VAL A 227 -9.30 18.64 -1.26
CA VAL A 227 -10.25 19.56 -1.93
C VAL A 227 -9.81 21.01 -2.06
N ASN A 228 -8.60 21.36 -1.61
CA ASN A 228 -8.05 22.72 -1.69
C ASN A 228 -8.91 23.80 -0.99
N LEU A 229 -9.56 23.44 0.11
CA LEU A 229 -10.35 24.36 0.92
C LEU A 229 -9.75 24.48 2.33
N ASP A 230 -9.60 25.71 2.80
CA ASP A 230 -9.28 26.00 4.18
C ASP A 230 -10.58 26.03 4.99
N VAL A 231 -10.64 25.23 6.06
CA VAL A 231 -11.80 25.11 6.93
C VAL A 231 -11.44 25.34 8.40
N GLU A 232 -12.38 25.92 9.15
CA GLU A 232 -12.32 26.00 10.61
C GLU A 232 -13.36 25.06 11.22
N ILE A 233 -12.93 24.30 12.23
CA ILE A 233 -13.77 23.32 12.93
C ILE A 233 -14.73 24.05 13.88
N ASP A 234 -16.04 23.84 13.70
CA ASP A 234 -17.07 24.39 14.59
C ASP A 234 -17.24 23.51 15.83
N ARG A 235 -17.42 22.21 15.60
CA ARG A 235 -17.66 21.22 16.65
C ARG A 235 -17.41 19.80 16.18
N LEU A 236 -17.18 18.92 17.14
CA LEU A 236 -17.31 17.48 16.92
C LEU A 236 -18.76 17.16 16.52
N LEU A 237 -18.92 16.50 15.37
CA LEU A 237 -20.23 15.98 14.95
C LEU A 237 -20.51 14.66 15.67
N ASN A 238 -19.64 13.66 15.47
CA ASN A 238 -19.77 12.35 16.11
C ASN A 238 -18.49 11.51 15.97
N VAL A 239 -18.47 10.36 16.66
CA VAL A 239 -17.45 9.30 16.53
C VAL A 239 -18.13 8.01 16.06
N TYR A 240 -17.70 7.49 14.92
CA TYR A 240 -18.25 6.28 14.30
C TYR A 240 -17.27 5.12 14.43
N SER A 241 -17.78 3.99 14.93
CA SER A 241 -17.05 2.71 15.03
C SER A 241 -18.02 1.56 14.78
N TYR A 242 -17.57 0.51 14.12
CA TYR A 242 -18.39 -0.64 13.73
C TYR A 242 -17.68 -1.95 14.08
N GLU A 243 -18.44 -3.01 14.39
CA GLU A 243 -17.88 -4.32 14.79
C GLU A 243 -16.99 -4.96 13.71
N ASP A 244 -17.28 -4.66 12.45
CA ASP A 244 -16.60 -5.16 11.25
C ASP A 244 -15.55 -4.18 10.69
N SER A 245 -15.18 -3.15 11.45
CA SER A 245 -14.18 -2.16 11.05
C SER A 245 -13.09 -1.98 12.10
N ALA A 246 -11.83 -2.05 11.67
CA ALA A 246 -10.68 -1.71 12.51
C ALA A 246 -10.45 -0.18 12.61
N ALA A 247 -11.24 0.63 11.91
CA ALA A 247 -11.09 2.09 11.91
C ALA A 247 -12.11 2.76 12.84
N VAL A 248 -11.67 3.84 13.49
CA VAL A 248 -12.54 4.78 14.20
C VAL A 248 -12.54 6.08 13.40
N ILE A 249 -13.73 6.52 12.99
CA ILE A 249 -13.91 7.72 12.16
C ILE A 249 -14.45 8.83 13.05
N ILE A 250 -13.74 9.95 13.13
CA ILE A 250 -14.14 11.14 13.86
C ILE A 250 -14.55 12.20 12.85
N ALA A 251 -15.82 12.57 12.85
CA ALA A 251 -16.34 13.58 11.93
C ALA A 251 -16.58 14.89 12.66
N TYR A 252 -16.22 15.99 12.01
CA TYR A 252 -16.43 17.34 12.50
C TYR A 252 -17.38 18.11 11.59
N ALA A 253 -18.18 19.00 12.17
CA ALA A 253 -18.83 20.07 11.43
C ALA A 253 -17.85 21.25 11.32
N ALA A 254 -17.77 21.86 10.15
CA ALA A 254 -16.85 22.94 9.86
C ALA A 254 -17.46 23.96 8.90
N HIS A 255 -16.78 25.09 8.72
CA HIS A 255 -17.09 26.09 7.71
C HIS A 255 -15.85 26.49 6.91
N VAL A 256 -16.07 26.88 5.65
CA VAL A 256 -15.00 27.31 4.75
C VAL A 256 -14.57 28.73 5.07
N VAL A 257 -13.27 28.95 5.21
CA VAL A 257 -12.66 30.27 5.46
C VAL A 257 -11.76 30.74 4.31
N GLY A 258 -11.42 29.85 3.38
CA GLY A 258 -10.58 30.18 2.22
C GLY A 258 -10.43 29.03 1.23
N GLY A 259 -9.74 29.31 0.13
CA GLY A 259 -9.47 28.35 -0.95
C GLY A 259 -10.54 28.31 -2.04
N GLU A 260 -10.30 27.44 -3.02
CA GLU A 260 -11.22 27.18 -4.14
C GLU A 260 -11.34 25.67 -4.32
N LEU A 261 -12.58 25.18 -4.41
CA LEU A 261 -12.87 23.76 -4.52
C LEU A 261 -12.17 23.15 -5.74
N GLN A 262 -11.19 22.30 -5.47
CA GLN A 262 -10.42 21.60 -6.49
C GLN A 262 -10.03 20.23 -5.97
N ALA A 263 -10.40 19.18 -6.71
CA ALA A 263 -9.91 17.83 -6.42
C ALA A 263 -8.38 17.79 -6.53
N LYS A 264 -7.73 17.27 -5.50
CA LYS A 264 -6.28 17.14 -5.38
C LYS A 264 -5.91 15.73 -4.90
N ASP A 265 -4.60 15.44 -4.98
CA ASP A 265 -3.99 14.18 -4.56
C ASP A 265 -4.70 12.93 -5.10
N GLU A 266 -5.16 12.05 -4.21
CA GLU A 266 -5.77 10.76 -4.52
C GLU A 266 -7.27 10.87 -4.84
N ALA A 267 -7.83 12.07 -5.01
CA ALA A 267 -9.21 12.29 -5.41
C ALA A 267 -9.38 12.38 -6.94
N LEU A 268 -10.34 11.63 -7.49
CA LEU A 268 -10.71 11.68 -8.91
C LEU A 268 -11.56 12.91 -9.25
N ASP A 269 -12.31 13.42 -8.27
CA ASP A 269 -13.31 14.48 -8.43
C ASP A 269 -13.69 15.05 -7.06
N ALA A 270 -14.16 16.30 -7.02
CA ALA A 270 -14.62 16.96 -5.80
C ALA A 270 -15.79 17.90 -6.15
N LYS A 271 -16.93 17.72 -5.47
CA LYS A 271 -18.19 18.40 -5.82
C LYS A 271 -19.02 18.72 -4.58
N ALA A 272 -19.73 19.85 -4.64
CA ALA A 272 -20.79 20.18 -3.69
C ALA A 272 -22.12 19.56 -4.15
N PHE A 273 -22.75 18.78 -3.28
CA PHE A 273 -24.05 18.15 -3.51
C PHE A 273 -25.10 18.80 -2.62
N SER A 274 -26.19 19.29 -3.21
CA SER A 274 -27.32 19.76 -2.41
C SER A 274 -27.92 18.59 -1.61
N PRO A 275 -28.61 18.86 -0.48
CA PRO A 275 -29.20 17.79 0.34
C PRO A 275 -30.09 16.80 -0.43
N SER A 276 -30.76 17.26 -1.50
CA SER A 276 -31.61 16.42 -2.35
C SER A 276 -30.85 15.65 -3.44
N SER A 277 -29.61 16.04 -3.76
CA SER A 277 -28.79 15.40 -4.80
C SER A 277 -27.65 14.54 -4.26
N ILE A 278 -27.59 14.29 -2.95
CA ILE A 278 -26.56 13.45 -2.34
C ILE A 278 -26.61 12.05 -2.98
N PRO A 279 -25.47 11.52 -3.46
CA PRO A 279 -25.43 10.24 -4.15
C PRO A 279 -25.38 9.07 -3.15
N TRP A 280 -26.47 8.87 -2.40
CA TRP A 280 -26.53 7.92 -1.27
C TRP A 280 -26.10 6.49 -1.60
N ASN A 281 -26.40 6.00 -2.80
CA ASN A 281 -26.02 4.65 -3.26
C ASN A 281 -24.56 4.55 -3.74
N ASP A 282 -23.89 5.68 -3.93
CA ASP A 282 -22.50 5.77 -4.36
C ASP A 282 -21.57 6.31 -3.27
N LEU A 283 -22.03 6.39 -2.03
CA LEU A 283 -21.17 6.66 -0.88
C LEU A 283 -20.25 5.48 -0.60
N ALA A 284 -19.00 5.77 -0.25
CA ALA A 284 -17.93 4.79 -0.10
C ALA A 284 -18.10 3.89 1.14
N PHE A 285 -18.59 4.46 2.24
CA PHE A 285 -18.60 3.81 3.54
C PHE A 285 -19.89 4.08 4.31
N ARG A 286 -20.25 3.18 5.23
CA ARG A 286 -21.36 3.38 6.17
C ARG A 286 -21.16 4.64 7.02
N SER A 287 -19.94 4.91 7.48
CA SER A 287 -19.61 6.14 8.21
C SER A 287 -19.92 7.41 7.42
N ALA A 288 -19.67 7.41 6.11
CA ALA A 288 -20.00 8.54 5.24
C ALA A 288 -21.52 8.80 5.23
N HIS A 289 -22.28 7.73 5.04
CA HIS A 289 -23.74 7.79 5.02
C HIS A 289 -24.31 8.26 6.36
N ASP A 290 -23.84 7.70 7.48
CA ASP A 290 -24.33 8.06 8.82
C ASP A 290 -23.93 9.50 9.20
N ALA A 291 -22.69 9.90 8.91
CA ALA A 291 -22.21 11.26 9.18
C ALA A 291 -22.96 12.33 8.39
N ILE A 292 -23.24 12.10 7.12
CA ILE A 292 -24.02 13.06 6.32
C ILE A 292 -25.44 13.20 6.86
N LYS A 293 -26.08 12.10 7.31
CA LYS A 293 -27.40 12.17 7.95
C LYS A 293 -27.37 12.97 9.25
N ASP A 294 -26.39 12.71 10.11
CA ASP A 294 -26.23 13.44 11.38
C ASP A 294 -25.97 14.93 11.12
N TYR A 295 -25.14 15.25 10.11
CA TYR A 295 -24.85 16.62 9.73
C TYR A 295 -26.10 17.36 9.24
N LEU A 296 -26.88 16.75 8.33
CA LEU A 296 -28.14 17.31 7.84
C LEU A 296 -29.19 17.46 8.93
N ALA A 297 -29.22 16.59 9.94
CA ALA A 297 -30.21 16.65 11.02
C ALA A 297 -29.88 17.71 12.09
N HIS A 298 -28.61 18.11 12.21
CA HIS A 298 -28.13 18.89 13.35
C HIS A 298 -27.40 20.19 12.99
N CYS A 299 -26.99 20.37 11.75
CA CYS A 299 -26.15 21.50 11.31
C CYS A 299 -26.75 22.31 10.14
N VAL A 300 -27.75 21.77 9.44
CA VAL A 300 -28.45 22.39 8.29
C VAL A 300 -29.93 22.55 8.63
#